data_AF-A0A1H9NCE5-F1
#
_entry.id   AF-A0A1H9NCE5-F1
#
_cell.length_a   1.000
_cell.length_b   1.000
_cell.length_c   1.000
_cell.angle_alpha   90.00
_cell.angle_beta   90.00
_cell.angle_gamma   90.00
#
_symmetry.space_group_name_H-M   'P 1'
#
loop_
_entity.id
_entity.type
_entity.pdbx_description
1 polymer ?
#
loop_
_entity_poly.entity_id
_entity_poly.type
_entity_poly.pdbx_seq_one_letter_code
_entity_poly.pdbx_strand_id
1 'polypeptide(L)'
;MRTKNSFQYFLASKIEASKNRGGNDGRWSTDFEDITYLLNNRKTIWKEIIEINSSVADYLHDFFLLLLNNKYLDEYISVHLGYSEQQRTDTIISNIVELVETMKQRKTSR
;
A
#
# COMPACT_ATOMS: atom_id res chain seq x y z
N MET A 1 22.75 -3.14 -13.82
CA MET A 1 22.26 -2.30 -12.71
C MET A 1 20.74 -2.30 -12.76
N ARG A 2 20.06 -3.11 -11.93
CA ARG A 2 18.59 -3.19 -11.91
C ARG A 2 18.10 -1.94 -11.17
N THR A 3 17.38 -1.06 -11.84
CA THR A 3 16.95 0.24 -11.32
C THR A 3 16.06 0.07 -10.08
N LYS A 4 16.59 0.38 -8.89
CA LYS A 4 15.86 0.43 -7.60
C LYS A 4 14.58 1.29 -7.69
N ASN A 5 14.52 2.20 -8.67
CA ASN A 5 13.45 3.17 -8.84
C ASN A 5 12.20 2.65 -9.57
N SER A 6 12.22 1.52 -10.28
CA SER A 6 11.04 1.12 -11.07
C SER A 6 9.85 0.74 -10.20
N PHE A 7 10.11 0.09 -9.07
CA PHE A 7 9.06 -0.39 -8.18
C PHE A 7 8.25 0.76 -7.53
N GLN A 8 8.91 1.78 -6.99
CA GLN A 8 8.23 2.91 -6.33
C GLN A 8 7.27 3.63 -7.29
N TYR A 9 7.67 3.81 -8.56
CA TYR A 9 6.82 4.46 -9.56
C TYR A 9 5.71 3.53 -10.07
N PHE A 10 5.96 2.22 -10.12
CA PHE A 10 4.92 1.23 -10.43
C PHE A 10 3.85 1.17 -9.34
N LEU A 11 4.24 1.14 -8.06
CA LEU A 11 3.28 1.19 -6.96
C LEU A 11 2.50 2.52 -6.98
N ALA A 12 3.20 3.63 -7.17
CA ALA A 12 2.55 4.95 -7.24
C ALA A 12 1.56 5.04 -8.41
N SER A 13 1.90 4.48 -9.59
CA SER A 13 0.99 4.48 -10.74
C SER A 13 -0.24 3.62 -10.52
N LYS A 14 -0.10 2.47 -9.82
CA LYS A 14 -1.24 1.64 -9.42
C LYS A 14 -2.17 2.37 -8.44
N ILE A 15 -1.61 3.10 -7.49
CA ILE A 15 -2.39 3.92 -6.57
C ILE A 15 -3.13 5.03 -7.32
N GLU A 16 -2.47 5.73 -8.26
CA GLU A 16 -3.14 6.77 -9.05
C GLU A 16 -4.24 6.18 -9.95
N ALA A 17 -4.04 4.99 -10.50
CA ALA A 17 -5.05 4.30 -11.30
C ALA A 17 -6.27 3.88 -10.45
N SER A 18 -6.05 3.38 -9.22
CA SER A 18 -7.15 2.95 -8.33
C SER A 18 -8.02 4.10 -7.83
N LYS A 19 -7.46 5.31 -7.69
CA LYS A 19 -8.23 6.54 -7.36
C LYS A 19 -9.17 6.97 -8.48
N ASN A 20 -8.76 6.78 -9.73
CA ASN A 20 -9.49 7.27 -10.91
C ASN A 20 -10.45 6.21 -11.51
N ARG A 21 -10.20 4.93 -11.25
CA ARG A 21 -10.92 3.79 -11.85
C ARG A 21 -11.35 2.82 -10.74
N GLY A 22 -12.66 2.81 -10.46
CA GLY A 22 -13.24 1.97 -9.40
C GLY A 22 -14.40 2.62 -8.63
N GLY A 23 -14.86 3.82 -9.02
CA GLY A 23 -15.97 4.48 -8.32
C GLY A 23 -15.65 4.87 -6.88
N ASN A 24 -14.36 5.05 -6.55
CA ASN A 24 -13.81 5.18 -5.20
C ASN A 24 -14.00 3.94 -4.31
N ASP A 25 -14.33 2.79 -4.90
CA ASP A 25 -14.53 1.52 -4.22
C ASP A 25 -13.42 0.52 -4.56
N GLY A 26 -12.58 0.23 -3.57
CA GLY A 26 -11.44 -0.67 -3.72
C GLY A 26 -11.86 -2.11 -3.97
N ARG A 27 -13.10 -2.51 -3.62
CA ARG A 27 -13.61 -3.87 -3.86
C ARG A 27 -13.69 -4.23 -5.34
N TRP A 28 -13.83 -3.23 -6.20
CA TRP A 28 -14.00 -3.41 -7.65
C TRP A 28 -12.79 -2.93 -8.46
N SER A 29 -11.71 -2.51 -7.79
CA SER A 29 -10.55 -1.93 -8.45
C SER A 29 -9.47 -2.99 -8.67
N THR A 30 -9.23 -3.35 -9.93
CA THR A 30 -8.12 -4.25 -10.32
C THR A 30 -6.75 -3.66 -9.98
N ASP A 31 -6.63 -2.33 -9.96
CA ASP A 31 -5.39 -1.68 -9.52
C ASP A 31 -5.21 -1.77 -7.99
N PHE A 32 -6.31 -1.81 -7.22
CA PHE A 32 -6.25 -2.09 -5.77
C PHE A 32 -5.98 -3.58 -5.48
N GLU A 33 -6.47 -4.49 -6.31
CA GLU A 33 -6.10 -5.91 -6.31
C GLU A 33 -4.58 -6.06 -6.46
N ASP A 34 -3.98 -5.42 -7.47
CA ASP A 34 -2.53 -5.44 -7.69
C ASP A 34 -1.75 -4.91 -6.48
N ILE A 35 -2.22 -3.83 -5.85
CA ILE A 35 -1.64 -3.30 -4.61
C ILE A 35 -1.70 -4.37 -3.52
N THR A 36 -2.88 -4.94 -3.27
CA THR A 36 -3.10 -5.96 -2.23
C THR A 36 -2.23 -7.19 -2.46
N TYR A 37 -2.13 -7.65 -3.71
CA TYR A 37 -1.28 -8.77 -4.09
C TYR A 37 0.19 -8.51 -3.76
N LEU A 38 0.71 -7.32 -4.07
CA LEU A 38 2.09 -6.95 -3.74
C LEU A 38 2.32 -6.93 -2.22
N LEU A 39 1.40 -6.34 -1.46
CA LEU A 39 1.49 -6.26 0.01
C LEU A 39 1.48 -7.66 0.66
N ASN A 40 0.66 -8.57 0.13
CA ASN A 40 0.56 -9.94 0.66
C ASN A 40 1.78 -10.80 0.28
N ASN A 41 2.26 -10.70 -0.96
CA ASN A 41 3.18 -11.69 -1.54
C ASN A 41 4.65 -11.26 -1.55
N ARG A 42 4.95 -9.96 -1.49
CA ARG A 42 6.33 -9.46 -1.55
C ARG A 42 6.87 -9.18 -0.15
N LYS A 43 7.58 -10.14 0.43
CA LYS A 43 8.15 -10.05 1.79
C LYS A 43 8.97 -8.77 2.08
N THR A 44 9.67 -8.24 1.08
CA THR A 44 10.52 -7.05 1.23
C THR A 44 9.79 -5.72 1.02
N ILE A 45 8.50 -5.74 0.64
CA ILE A 45 7.74 -4.56 0.22
C ILE A 45 7.78 -3.43 1.25
N TRP A 46 7.58 -3.76 2.53
CA TRP A 46 7.52 -2.79 3.62
C TRP A 46 8.86 -2.06 3.79
N LYS A 47 9.96 -2.83 3.87
CA LYS A 47 11.31 -2.27 3.96
C LYS A 47 11.65 -1.43 2.73
N GLU A 48 11.26 -1.88 1.55
CA GLU A 48 11.52 -1.14 0.32
C GLU A 48 10.79 0.20 0.28
N ILE A 49 9.52 0.25 0.70
CA ILE A 49 8.76 1.52 0.78
C ILE A 49 9.42 2.46 1.80
N ILE A 50 9.80 1.93 2.96
CA ILE A 50 10.48 2.69 4.01
C ILE A 50 11.79 3.30 3.49
N GLU A 51 12.56 2.57 2.69
CA GLU A 51 13.84 3.04 2.10
C GLU A 51 13.69 4.11 1.01
N ILE A 52 12.48 4.42 0.54
CA ILE A 52 12.26 5.47 -0.47
C ILE A 52 12.62 6.84 0.13
N ASN A 53 13.51 7.56 -0.54
CA ASN A 53 14.02 8.87 -0.14
C ASN A 53 13.66 9.99 -1.14
N SER A 54 12.60 9.81 -1.92
CA SER A 54 12.08 10.77 -2.90
C SER A 54 10.68 11.28 -2.50
N SER A 55 10.15 12.26 -3.22
CA SER A 55 8.77 12.76 -3.04
C SER A 55 7.71 11.66 -3.20
N VAL A 56 8.04 10.56 -3.87
CA VAL A 56 7.16 9.38 -3.95
C VAL A 56 6.91 8.78 -2.56
N ALA A 57 7.85 8.87 -1.62
CA ALA A 57 7.62 8.41 -0.24
C ALA A 57 6.47 9.19 0.43
N ASP A 58 6.41 10.50 0.25
CA ASP A 58 5.35 11.33 0.83
C ASP A 58 3.99 10.95 0.25
N TYR A 59 3.93 10.78 -1.07
CA TYR A 59 2.74 10.32 -1.76
C TYR A 59 2.25 8.96 -1.26
N LEU A 60 3.15 7.98 -1.09
CA LEU A 60 2.80 6.66 -0.56
C LEU A 60 2.32 6.73 0.90
N HIS A 61 3.01 7.51 1.73
CA HIS A 61 2.62 7.74 3.12
C HIS A 61 1.19 8.28 3.21
N ASP A 62 0.88 9.33 2.44
CA ASP A 62 -0.43 9.99 2.48
C ASP A 62 -1.53 9.08 1.97
N PHE A 63 -1.25 8.26 0.95
CA PHE A 63 -2.16 7.21 0.51
C PHE A 63 -2.46 6.19 1.61
N PHE A 64 -1.43 5.62 2.24
CA PHE A 64 -1.63 4.61 3.29
C PHE A 64 -2.32 5.19 4.52
N LEU A 65 -2.02 6.44 4.87
CA LEU A 65 -2.73 7.16 5.94
C LEU A 65 -4.21 7.37 5.60
N LEU A 66 -4.54 7.77 4.37
CA LEU A 66 -5.93 7.88 3.93
C LEU A 66 -6.63 6.51 3.96
N LEU A 67 -5.94 5.47 3.52
CA LEU A 67 -6.44 4.11 3.48
C LEU A 67 -6.80 3.58 4.88
N LEU A 68 -5.96 3.84 5.90
CA LEU A 68 -6.24 3.50 7.30
C LEU A 68 -7.47 4.23 7.87
N ASN A 69 -7.84 5.39 7.32
CA ASN A 69 -9.03 6.14 7.73
C ASN A 69 -10.29 5.69 6.97
N ASN A 70 -10.19 4.73 6.04
CA ASN A 70 -11.33 4.21 5.33
C ASN A 70 -12.00 3.08 6.13
N LYS A 71 -13.25 3.28 6.52
CA LYS A 71 -14.06 2.29 7.27
C LYS A 71 -14.26 0.95 6.53
N TYR A 72 -14.03 0.90 5.22
CA TYR A 72 -14.13 -0.29 4.39
C TYR A 72 -12.78 -0.94 4.07
N LEU A 73 -11.68 -0.51 4.72
CA LEU A 73 -10.34 -1.04 4.44
C LEU A 73 -10.25 -2.57 4.51
N ASP A 74 -10.84 -3.16 5.54
CA ASP A 74 -10.88 -4.62 5.71
C ASP A 74 -11.52 -5.31 4.49
N GLU A 75 -12.70 -4.84 4.05
CA GLU A 75 -13.35 -5.35 2.84
C GLU A 75 -12.52 -5.11 1.58
N TYR A 76 -11.88 -3.94 1.44
CA TYR A 76 -11.07 -3.63 0.27
C TYR A 76 -9.91 -4.61 0.13
N ILE A 77 -9.29 -5.04 1.24
CA ILE A 77 -8.19 -6.00 1.21
C ILE A 77 -8.72 -7.43 1.05
N SER A 78 -9.68 -7.84 1.88
CA SER A 78 -10.14 -9.23 1.98
C SER A 78 -10.73 -9.76 0.68
N VAL A 79 -11.47 -8.95 -0.08
CA VAL A 79 -12.06 -9.37 -1.37
C VAL A 79 -11.03 -9.74 -2.44
N HIS A 80 -9.79 -9.25 -2.31
CA HIS A 80 -8.68 -9.53 -3.25
C HIS A 80 -7.73 -10.62 -2.74
N LEU A 81 -7.99 -11.19 -1.56
CA LEU A 81 -7.23 -12.31 -1.04
C LEU A 81 -7.88 -13.64 -1.41
N GLY A 82 -7.04 -14.66 -1.62
CA GLY A 82 -7.53 -16.03 -1.75
C GLY A 82 -8.28 -16.48 -0.49
N TYR A 83 -9.21 -17.43 -0.64
CA TYR A 83 -10.01 -17.94 0.48
C TYR A 83 -9.16 -18.44 1.66
N SER A 84 -8.05 -19.11 1.37
CA SER A 84 -7.10 -19.60 2.39
C SER A 84 -6.24 -18.50 3.02
N GLU A 85 -6.26 -17.29 2.47
CA GLU A 85 -5.40 -16.18 2.87
C GLU A 85 -6.17 -15.08 3.60
N GLN A 86 -7.46 -15.24 3.85
CA GLN A 86 -8.30 -14.20 4.48
C GLN A 86 -7.75 -13.71 5.82
N GLN A 87 -7.09 -14.57 6.59
CA GLN A 87 -6.42 -14.20 7.86
C GLN A 87 -5.25 -13.20 7.67
N ARG A 88 -4.77 -13.01 6.44
CA ARG A 88 -3.70 -12.06 6.11
C ARG A 88 -4.18 -10.63 6.11
N THR A 89 -5.50 -10.36 6.05
CA THR A 89 -6.03 -9.00 6.07
C THR A 89 -5.54 -8.22 7.29
N ASP A 90 -5.69 -8.78 8.49
CA ASP A 90 -5.24 -8.15 9.74
C ASP A 90 -3.72 -7.91 9.74
N THR A 91 -2.96 -8.85 9.16
CA THR A 91 -1.50 -8.71 9.04
C THR A 91 -1.14 -7.56 8.10
N ILE A 92 -1.81 -7.43 6.96
CA ILE A 92 -1.59 -6.35 6.01
C ILE A 92 -1.94 -5.01 6.64
N ILE A 93 -3.09 -4.91 7.31
CA ILE A 93 -3.52 -3.68 8.00
C ILE A 93 -2.50 -3.29 9.08
N SER A 94 -2.06 -4.25 9.90
CA SER A 94 -1.05 -4.00 10.95
C SER A 94 0.27 -3.48 10.36
N ASN A 95 0.72 -4.06 9.25
CA ASN A 95 1.93 -3.59 8.56
C ASN A 95 1.76 -2.20 7.95
N ILE A 96 0.56 -1.83 7.48
CA ILE A 96 0.27 -0.47 7.00
C ILE A 96 0.35 0.53 8.16
N VAL A 97 -0.17 0.18 9.34
CA VAL A 97 -0.05 1.00 10.55
C VAL A 97 1.43 1.23 10.89
N GLU A 98 2.21 0.16 11.02
CA GLU A 98 3.64 0.24 11.33
C GLU A 98 4.42 1.07 10.29
N LEU A 99 4.07 0.90 9.00
CA LEU A 99 4.67 1.65 7.90
C LEU A 99 4.44 3.17 8.07
N VAL A 100 3.19 3.58 8.28
CA VAL A 100 2.83 5.00 8.43
C VAL A 100 3.53 5.61 9.65
N GLU A 101 3.55 4.91 10.78
CA GLU A 101 4.23 5.36 12.00
C GLU A 101 5.74 5.51 11.79
N THR A 102 6.38 4.51 11.16
CA THR A 102 7.81 4.53 10.86
C THR A 102 8.19 5.68 9.93
N MET A 103 7.38 5.92 8.89
CA MET A 103 7.61 7.02 7.94
C MET A 103 7.42 8.40 8.60
N LYS A 104 6.44 8.54 9.51
CA LYS A 104 6.23 9.77 10.28
C LYS A 104 7.44 10.10 11.16
N GLN A 105 7.98 9.12 11.89
CA GLN A 105 9.16 9.31 12.76
C GLN A 105 10.42 9.76 12.00
N ARG A 106 10.57 9.32 10.74
CA ARG A 106 11.67 9.74 9.86
C ARG A 106 11.58 11.21 9.44
N LYS A 107 10.36 11.73 9.25
CA LYS A 107 10.13 13.13 8.89
C LYS A 107 10.44 14.07 10.05
N THR A 108 10.10 13.67 11.28
CA THR A 108 10.33 14.49 12.49
C THR A 108 11.80 14.51 12.94
N SER A 109 12.60 13.51 12.54
CA SER A 109 14.02 13.40 12.88
C SER A 109 14.98 14.10 11.90
N ARG A 110 14.46 14.82 10.89
CA ARG A 110 15.23 15.59 9.91
C ARG A 110 15.00 17.08 10.13
#